data_AF-A0A9D1V6X9-F1
#
_entry.id   AF-A0A9D1V6X9-F1
#
_cell.length_a   1.000
_cell.length_b   1.000
_cell.length_c   1.000
_cell.angle_alpha   90.00
_cell.angle_beta   90.00
_cell.angle_gamma   90.00
#
_symmetry.space_group_name_H-M   'P 1'
#
loop_
_entity.id
_entity.type
_entity.pdbx_description
1 polymer ?
#
loop_
_entity_poly.entity_id
_entity_poly.type
_entity_poly.pdbx_seq_one_letter_code
_entity_poly.pdbx_strand_id
1 'polypeptide(L)'
;MHILKKIGWEILEYLRRALTPFVIKVMFGMTMFVLLLIENVQLRMVLMFVLLACDCILSFVLFRSAGEQAYKMKQAGILSREQRPVGSAGAQGVYRPCKEYRPYKGFVIAAVSCLVGIVLILVSALGNSLGARLALMFLYGWAYAPVASFYMIEAVSKVDVIPLSSVWFTFILFGVYLIIAGVGYILGGQKEKMRLFMLERSAQAVESGKSRRSLNDEGERKR
;
A
#
# COMPACT_ATOMS: atom_id res chain seq x y z
N MET A 1 1.05 -31.90 7.69
CA MET A 1 1.71 -31.36 6.46
C MET A 1 0.89 -30.32 5.68
N HIS A 2 -0.44 -30.46 5.57
CA HIS A 2 -1.30 -29.48 4.86
C HIS A 2 -1.34 -28.07 5.50
N ILE A 3 -1.31 -27.98 6.83
CA ILE A 3 -1.35 -26.70 7.56
C ILE A 3 -0.07 -25.88 7.32
N LEU A 4 1.10 -26.52 7.40
CA LEU A 4 2.40 -25.90 7.09
C LEU A 4 2.49 -25.40 5.65
N LYS A 5 1.99 -26.18 4.68
CA LYS A 5 1.89 -25.72 3.28
C LYS A 5 0.99 -24.50 3.17
N LYS A 6 -0.17 -24.49 3.83
CA LYS A 6 -1.11 -23.35 3.82
C LYS A 6 -0.49 -22.08 4.41
N ILE A 7 0.17 -22.19 5.56
CA ILE A 7 0.87 -21.08 6.22
C ILE A 7 2.02 -20.54 5.36
N GLY A 8 2.84 -21.42 4.77
CA GLY A 8 3.94 -21.01 3.88
C GLY A 8 3.44 -20.24 2.65
N TRP A 9 2.32 -20.69 2.06
CA TRP A 9 1.68 -19.98 0.96
C TRP A 9 1.09 -18.62 1.36
N GLU A 10 0.52 -18.51 2.57
CA GLU A 10 0.04 -17.24 3.10
C GLU A 10 1.17 -16.22 3.27
N ILE A 11 2.31 -16.64 3.86
CA ILE A 11 3.49 -15.79 4.03
C ILE A 11 4.04 -15.35 2.66
N LEU A 12 4.17 -16.29 1.72
CA LEU A 12 4.67 -16.00 0.38
C LEU A 12 3.76 -15.03 -0.38
N GLU A 13 2.45 -15.10 -0.15
CA GLU A 13 1.50 -14.14 -0.72
C GLU A 13 1.69 -12.73 -0.17
N TYR A 14 1.88 -12.59 1.16
CA TYR A 14 2.18 -11.30 1.77
C TYR A 14 3.50 -10.73 1.27
N LEU A 15 4.54 -11.56 1.15
CA LEU A 15 5.84 -11.17 0.61
C LEU A 15 5.72 -10.69 -0.84
N ARG A 16 4.96 -11.42 -1.68
CA ARG A 16 4.74 -11.05 -3.08
C ARG A 16 3.97 -9.73 -3.22
N ARG A 17 2.99 -9.49 -2.34
CA ARG A 17 2.24 -8.22 -2.30
C ARG A 17 3.05 -7.06 -1.74
N ALA A 18 4.00 -7.34 -0.84
CA ALA A 18 4.93 -6.36 -0.31
C ALA A 18 6.08 -6.02 -1.28
N LEU A 19 6.36 -6.86 -2.27
CA LEU A 19 7.42 -6.64 -3.25
C LEU A 19 7.19 -5.38 -4.09
N THR A 20 5.98 -5.18 -4.64
CA THR A 20 5.66 -4.00 -5.45
C THR A 20 5.88 -2.70 -4.70
N PRO A 21 5.30 -2.48 -3.49
CA PRO A 21 5.57 -1.26 -2.75
C PRO A 21 7.05 -1.16 -2.33
N PHE A 22 7.71 -2.28 -1.99
CA PHE A 22 9.14 -2.26 -1.68
C PHE A 22 9.99 -1.74 -2.84
N VAL A 23 9.80 -2.25 -4.06
CA VAL A 23 10.58 -1.81 -5.24
C VAL A 23 10.35 -0.33 -5.53
N ILE A 24 9.10 0.14 -5.45
CA ILE A 24 8.78 1.56 -5.65
C ILE A 24 9.48 2.43 -4.60
N LYS A 25 9.48 1.99 -3.34
CA LYS A 25 10.20 2.67 -2.25
C LYS A 25 11.70 2.71 -2.47
N VAL A 26 12.30 1.63 -2.99
CA VAL A 26 13.72 1.61 -3.37
C VAL A 26 14.00 2.64 -4.47
N MET A 27 13.15 2.73 -5.49
CA MET A 27 13.32 3.71 -6.57
C MET A 27 13.26 5.16 -6.04
N PHE A 28 12.29 5.48 -5.19
CA PHE A 28 12.24 6.80 -4.52
C PHE A 28 13.42 7.02 -3.57
N GLY A 29 13.92 5.98 -2.92
CA GLY A 29 15.09 6.08 -2.06
C GLY A 29 16.35 6.41 -2.83
N MET A 30 16.56 5.78 -3.98
CA MET A 30 17.70 6.06 -4.86
C MET A 30 17.63 7.49 -5.41
N THR A 31 16.46 7.98 -5.82
CA THR A 31 16.33 9.36 -6.32
C THR A 31 16.55 10.40 -5.23
N MET A 32 15.99 10.19 -4.02
CA MET A 32 16.24 11.06 -2.87
C MET A 32 17.70 11.03 -2.43
N PHE A 33 18.39 9.90 -2.56
CA PHE A 33 19.82 9.81 -2.30
C PHE A 33 20.62 10.70 -3.28
N VAL A 34 20.28 10.69 -4.56
CA VAL A 34 20.92 11.58 -5.55
C VAL A 34 20.71 13.05 -5.18
N LEU A 35 19.55 13.43 -4.64
CA LEU A 35 19.31 14.80 -4.19
C LEU A 35 20.23 15.23 -3.04
N LEU A 36 20.73 14.29 -2.21
CA LEU A 36 21.67 14.63 -1.14
C LEU A 36 22.99 15.21 -1.66
N LEU A 37 23.37 14.86 -2.90
CA LEU A 37 24.58 15.33 -3.58
C LEU A 37 24.46 16.78 -4.07
N ILE A 38 23.27 17.38 -4.04
CA ILE A 38 23.08 18.78 -4.42
C ILE A 38 23.69 19.68 -3.34
N GLU A 39 24.66 20.51 -3.74
CA GLU A 39 25.36 21.43 -2.84
C GLU A 39 24.44 22.56 -2.33
N ASN A 40 23.52 23.03 -3.17
CA ASN A 40 22.56 24.05 -2.78
C ASN A 40 21.54 23.49 -1.79
N VAL A 41 21.71 23.84 -0.51
CA VAL A 41 20.89 23.36 0.60
C VAL A 41 19.40 23.68 0.40
N GLN A 42 19.07 24.89 -0.06
CA GLN A 42 17.68 25.30 -0.23
C GLN A 42 16.99 24.48 -1.33
N LEU A 43 17.64 24.35 -2.48
CA LEU A 43 17.13 23.54 -3.60
C LEU A 43 16.96 22.08 -3.20
N ARG A 44 17.96 21.51 -2.51
CA ARG A 44 17.93 20.14 -2.00
C ARG A 44 16.73 19.90 -1.08
N MET A 45 16.49 20.78 -0.11
CA MET A 45 15.40 20.63 0.85
C MET A 45 14.02 20.69 0.17
N VAL A 46 13.84 21.65 -0.75
CA VAL A 46 12.58 21.78 -1.50
C VAL A 46 12.32 20.53 -2.34
N LEU A 47 13.31 20.06 -3.10
CA LEU A 47 13.17 18.86 -3.93
C LEU A 47 12.94 17.60 -3.09
N MET A 48 13.61 17.47 -1.94
CA MET A 48 13.44 16.36 -1.00
C MET A 48 12.00 16.30 -0.49
N PHE A 49 11.44 17.44 -0.08
CA PHE A 49 10.07 17.50 0.42
C PHE A 49 9.04 17.23 -0.67
N VAL A 50 9.26 17.74 -1.89
CA VAL A 50 8.39 17.46 -3.05
C VAL A 50 8.39 15.97 -3.37
N LEU A 51 9.57 15.33 -3.45
CA LEU A 51 9.64 13.87 -3.69
C LEU A 51 8.99 13.07 -2.56
N LEU A 52 9.13 13.51 -1.30
CA LEU A 52 8.51 12.82 -0.15
C LEU A 52 6.98 12.93 -0.21
N ALA A 53 6.45 14.09 -0.60
CA ALA A 53 5.02 14.26 -0.83
C ALA A 53 4.51 13.38 -1.98
N CYS A 54 5.24 13.35 -3.12
CA CYS A 54 4.92 12.47 -4.24
C CYS A 54 4.93 10.99 -3.85
N ASP A 55 5.92 10.56 -3.07
CA ASP A 55 6.04 9.19 -2.56
C ASP A 55 4.86 8.83 -1.63
N CYS A 56 4.46 9.74 -0.75
CA CYS A 56 3.28 9.58 0.11
C CYS A 56 2.00 9.42 -0.71
N ILE A 57 1.79 10.27 -1.71
CA ILE A 57 0.62 10.23 -2.60
C ILE A 57 0.59 8.92 -3.40
N LEU A 58 1.73 8.53 -3.99
CA LEU A 58 1.81 7.31 -4.78
C LEU A 58 1.55 6.08 -3.89
N SER A 59 2.13 6.05 -2.70
CA SER A 59 1.89 4.99 -1.71
C SER A 59 0.40 4.89 -1.37
N PHE A 60 -0.26 6.03 -1.12
CA PHE A 60 -1.70 6.08 -0.86
C PHE A 60 -2.51 5.48 -2.01
N VAL A 61 -2.24 5.89 -3.26
CA VAL A 61 -2.94 5.42 -4.46
C VAL A 61 -2.73 3.91 -4.65
N LEU A 62 -1.51 3.41 -4.48
CA LEU A 62 -1.19 1.99 -4.60
C LEU A 62 -1.96 1.16 -3.57
N PHE A 63 -1.91 1.53 -2.29
CA PHE A 63 -2.62 0.79 -1.25
C PHE A 63 -4.14 0.90 -1.40
N ARG A 64 -4.65 2.04 -1.86
CA ARG A 64 -6.06 2.20 -2.23
C ARG A 64 -6.46 1.23 -3.33
N SER A 65 -5.70 1.14 -4.41
CA SER A 65 -5.97 0.19 -5.50
C SER A 65 -5.89 -1.27 -5.02
N ALA A 66 -4.94 -1.60 -4.13
CA ALA A 66 -4.83 -2.92 -3.53
C ALA A 66 -6.02 -3.25 -2.62
N GLY A 67 -6.54 -2.27 -1.89
CA GLY A 67 -7.78 -2.39 -1.10
C GLY A 67 -9.00 -2.67 -1.97
N GLU A 68 -9.16 -1.95 -3.08
CA GLU A 68 -10.24 -2.17 -4.06
C GLU A 68 -10.17 -3.60 -4.64
N GLN A 69 -8.99 -4.05 -5.07
CA GLN A 69 -8.80 -5.40 -5.61
C GLN A 69 -9.09 -6.49 -4.57
N ALA A 70 -8.63 -6.31 -3.33
CA ALA A 70 -8.90 -7.29 -2.27
C ALA A 70 -10.40 -7.38 -1.94
N TYR A 71 -11.14 -6.28 -2.04
CA TYR A 71 -12.59 -6.27 -1.82
C TYR A 71 -13.35 -6.99 -2.93
N LYS A 72 -12.94 -6.80 -4.19
CA LYS A 72 -13.47 -7.58 -5.33
C LYS A 72 -13.24 -9.08 -5.15
N MET A 73 -12.04 -9.48 -4.70
CA MET A 73 -11.76 -10.89 -4.40
C MET A 73 -12.61 -11.45 -3.26
N LYS A 74 -12.97 -10.63 -2.26
CA LYS A 74 -13.91 -11.03 -1.20
C LYS A 74 -15.29 -11.33 -1.77
N GLN A 75 -15.78 -10.51 -2.70
CA GLN A 75 -17.06 -10.75 -3.34
C GLN A 75 -17.06 -11.97 -4.27
N ALA A 76 -16.00 -12.15 -5.07
CA ALA A 76 -15.84 -13.36 -5.88
C ALA A 76 -15.92 -14.63 -5.01
N GLY A 77 -15.36 -14.58 -3.80
CA GLY A 77 -15.46 -15.67 -2.83
C GLY A 77 -16.86 -15.92 -2.30
N ILE A 78 -17.62 -14.86 -2.01
CA ILE A 78 -19.02 -14.99 -1.57
C ILE A 78 -19.87 -15.61 -2.69
N LEU A 79 -19.76 -15.09 -3.91
CA LEU A 79 -20.49 -15.61 -5.07
C LEU A 79 -20.16 -17.07 -5.37
N SER A 80 -18.87 -17.44 -5.26
CA SER A 80 -18.45 -18.83 -5.42
C SER A 80 -19.01 -19.77 -4.34
N ARG A 81 -19.17 -19.30 -3.09
CA ARG A 81 -19.77 -20.09 -2.01
C ARG A 81 -21.29 -20.23 -2.17
N GLU A 82 -21.94 -19.22 -2.73
CA GLU A 82 -23.38 -19.22 -3.02
C GLU A 82 -23.73 -19.92 -4.34
N GLN A 83 -22.75 -20.51 -5.06
CA GLN A 83 -22.93 -21.11 -6.40
C GLN A 83 -23.60 -20.16 -7.43
N ARG A 84 -23.47 -18.86 -7.21
CA ARG A 84 -24.01 -17.85 -8.13
C ARG A 84 -22.99 -17.59 -9.25
N PRO A 85 -23.44 -17.27 -10.48
CA PRO A 85 -22.54 -17.00 -11.59
C PRO A 85 -21.60 -15.85 -11.23
N VAL A 86 -20.31 -16.17 -11.17
CA VAL A 86 -19.23 -15.25 -10.84
C VAL A 86 -18.90 -14.46 -12.12
N GLY A 87 -19.76 -13.53 -12.54
CA GLY A 87 -19.68 -12.84 -13.84
C GLY A 87 -18.33 -12.18 -14.17
N SER A 88 -18.23 -10.86 -14.14
CA SER A 88 -16.93 -10.18 -14.36
C SER A 88 -15.94 -10.39 -13.18
N ALA A 89 -16.42 -10.90 -12.05
CA ALA A 89 -15.61 -11.24 -10.89
C ALA A 89 -14.72 -12.50 -11.10
N GLY A 90 -15.03 -13.35 -12.08
CA GLY A 90 -14.21 -14.49 -12.48
C GLY A 90 -12.94 -14.09 -13.25
N ALA A 91 -12.87 -12.87 -13.78
CA ALA A 91 -11.74 -12.40 -14.59
C ALA A 91 -10.47 -12.05 -13.78
N GLN A 92 -10.52 -12.03 -12.44
CA GLN A 92 -9.39 -11.61 -11.57
C GLN A 92 -8.47 -12.77 -11.13
N GLY A 93 -8.51 -13.89 -11.85
CA GLY A 93 -7.63 -15.04 -11.65
C GLY A 93 -8.13 -16.00 -10.55
N VAL A 94 -7.32 -17.02 -10.25
CA VAL A 94 -7.67 -18.10 -9.31
C VAL A 94 -8.07 -17.52 -7.94
N TYR A 95 -9.33 -17.74 -7.55
CA TYR A 95 -9.84 -17.38 -6.22
C TYR A 95 -9.01 -18.06 -5.13
N ARG A 96 -8.61 -17.27 -4.14
CA ARG A 96 -7.89 -17.76 -2.96
C ARG A 96 -8.40 -17.03 -1.70
N PRO A 97 -8.75 -17.74 -0.62
CA PRO A 97 -9.21 -17.12 0.63
C PRO A 97 -8.20 -16.13 1.23
N CYS A 98 -6.91 -16.38 1.05
CA CYS A 98 -5.83 -15.53 1.54
C CYS A 98 -5.81 -14.14 0.90
N LYS A 99 -6.41 -14.01 -0.30
CA LYS A 99 -6.53 -12.74 -1.03
C LYS A 99 -7.67 -11.85 -0.56
N GLU A 100 -8.60 -12.36 0.25
CA GLU A 100 -9.81 -11.64 0.67
C GLU A 100 -9.49 -10.39 1.50
N TYR A 101 -10.28 -9.34 1.32
CA TYR A 101 -10.16 -8.09 2.08
C TYR A 101 -10.29 -8.30 3.59
N ARG A 102 -9.33 -7.76 4.34
CA ARG A 102 -9.41 -7.53 5.79
C ARG A 102 -8.70 -6.22 6.13
N PRO A 103 -9.25 -5.37 7.02
CA PRO A 103 -8.76 -4.00 7.21
C PRO A 103 -7.29 -3.93 7.67
N TYR A 104 -6.82 -4.91 8.45
CA TYR A 104 -5.44 -4.94 8.93
C TYR A 104 -4.40 -5.27 7.84
N LYS A 105 -4.80 -5.83 6.69
CA LYS A 105 -3.84 -6.32 5.68
C LYS A 105 -3.00 -5.20 5.07
N GLY A 106 -3.54 -3.98 4.96
CA GLY A 106 -2.76 -2.82 4.50
C GLY A 106 -1.56 -2.53 5.40
N PHE A 107 -1.79 -2.49 6.72
CA PHE A 107 -0.74 -2.30 7.72
C PHE A 107 0.29 -3.43 7.71
N VAL A 108 -0.17 -4.69 7.61
CA VAL A 108 0.74 -5.84 7.59
C VAL A 108 1.62 -5.84 6.34
N ILE A 109 1.08 -5.54 5.16
CA ILE A 109 1.87 -5.49 3.92
C ILE A 109 2.93 -4.38 4.01
N ALA A 110 2.59 -3.22 4.56
CA ALA A 110 3.55 -2.14 4.78
C ALA A 110 4.59 -2.47 5.87
N ALA A 111 4.20 -3.16 6.95
CA ALA A 111 5.14 -3.61 7.97
C ALA A 111 6.15 -4.63 7.40
N VAL A 112 5.67 -5.56 6.58
CA VAL A 112 6.51 -6.57 5.92
C VAL A 112 7.47 -5.90 4.93
N SER A 113 7.05 -4.88 4.17
CA SER A 113 7.96 -4.16 3.27
C SER A 113 9.01 -3.32 4.01
N CYS A 114 8.74 -2.90 5.25
CA CYS A 114 9.70 -2.18 6.10
C CYS A 114 10.63 -3.09 6.91
N LEU A 115 10.38 -4.40 6.98
CA LEU A 115 11.08 -5.31 7.91
C LEU A 115 12.60 -5.31 7.70
N VAL A 116 13.06 -5.38 6.44
CA VAL A 116 14.50 -5.31 6.12
C VAL A 116 15.09 -3.98 6.58
N GLY A 117 14.36 -2.88 6.40
CA GLY A 117 14.77 -1.54 6.85
C GLY A 117 14.87 -1.43 8.37
N ILE A 118 13.94 -2.04 9.11
CA ILE A 118 13.98 -2.07 10.58
C ILE A 118 15.24 -2.81 11.05
N VAL A 119 15.56 -3.95 10.44
CA VAL A 119 16.79 -4.69 10.75
C VAL A 119 18.03 -3.85 10.44
N LEU A 120 18.07 -3.18 9.29
CA LEU A 120 19.18 -2.30 8.92
C LEU A 120 19.35 -1.13 9.90
N ILE A 121 18.25 -0.52 10.36
CA ILE A 121 18.29 0.53 11.39
C ILE A 121 18.90 -0.01 12.67
N LEU A 122 18.47 -1.18 13.16
CA LEU A 122 18.98 -1.77 14.40
C LEU A 122 20.48 -2.12 14.29
N VAL A 123 20.89 -2.75 13.18
CA VAL A 123 22.30 -3.10 12.95
C VAL A 123 23.16 -1.85 12.80
N SER A 124 22.65 -0.82 12.11
CA SER A 124 23.32 0.47 11.96
C SER A 124 23.49 1.19 13.30
N ALA A 125 22.40 1.31 14.07
CA ALA A 125 22.37 2.12 15.29
C ALA A 125 23.06 1.45 16.48
N LEU A 126 22.92 0.13 16.63
CA LEU A 126 23.54 -0.62 17.74
C LEU A 126 24.97 -1.07 17.41
N GLY A 127 25.21 -1.48 16.16
CA GLY A 127 26.50 -2.01 15.73
C GLY A 127 27.46 -0.95 15.18
N ASN A 128 27.03 0.32 15.09
CA ASN A 128 27.78 1.41 14.46
C ASN A 128 28.30 1.06 13.04
N SER A 129 27.66 0.12 12.34
CA SER A 129 28.14 -0.42 11.07
C SER A 129 27.93 0.59 9.93
N LEU A 130 29.01 0.96 9.26
CA LEU A 130 28.96 1.82 8.08
C LEU A 130 28.28 1.13 6.88
N GLY A 131 28.50 -0.18 6.72
CA GLY A 131 27.86 -0.97 5.66
C GLY A 131 26.33 -1.01 5.81
N ALA A 132 25.83 -1.15 7.04
CA ALA A 132 24.39 -1.11 7.31
C ALA A 132 23.78 0.27 7.01
N ARG A 133 24.51 1.36 7.27
CA ARG A 133 24.08 2.72 6.92
C ARG A 133 24.01 2.93 5.42
N LEU A 134 25.03 2.50 4.69
CA LEU A 134 25.02 2.57 3.23
C LEU A 134 23.86 1.75 2.64
N ALA A 135 23.66 0.53 3.13
CA ALA A 135 22.52 -0.30 2.72
C ALA A 135 21.17 0.37 3.03
N LEU A 136 21.03 1.03 4.19
CA LEU A 136 19.84 1.79 4.55
C LEU A 136 19.64 3.00 3.62
N MET A 137 20.69 3.73 3.28
CA MET A 137 20.65 4.85 2.33
C MET A 137 20.17 4.39 0.94
N PHE A 138 20.66 3.25 0.44
CA PHE A 138 20.28 2.75 -0.88
C PHE A 138 18.88 2.13 -0.91
N LEU A 139 18.53 1.28 0.07
CA LEU A 139 17.27 0.53 0.05
C LEU A 139 16.10 1.33 0.64
N TYR A 140 16.37 2.17 1.63
CA TYR A 140 15.37 2.94 2.38
C TYR A 140 15.71 4.43 2.40
N GLY A 141 16.37 4.93 1.36
CA GLY A 141 16.67 6.35 1.18
C GLY A 141 15.46 7.25 1.31
N TRP A 142 14.26 6.77 0.97
CA TRP A 142 13.01 7.54 1.06
C TRP A 142 12.66 7.92 2.51
N ALA A 143 13.08 7.11 3.48
CA ALA A 143 12.88 7.35 4.90
C ALA A 143 14.14 7.90 5.57
N TYR A 144 15.32 7.57 5.06
CA TYR A 144 16.59 8.02 5.66
C TYR A 144 17.02 9.40 5.16
N ALA A 145 16.95 9.66 3.85
CA ALA A 145 17.46 10.88 3.24
C ALA A 145 16.74 12.17 3.70
N PRO A 146 15.39 12.20 3.86
CA PRO A 146 14.74 13.40 4.39
C PRO A 146 15.22 13.75 5.79
N VAL A 147 15.36 12.75 6.67
CA VAL A 147 15.87 12.93 8.03
C VAL A 147 17.32 13.41 8.00
N ALA A 148 18.19 12.76 7.21
CA ALA A 148 19.59 13.15 7.07
C ALA A 148 19.73 14.58 6.54
N SER A 149 18.86 14.99 5.61
CA SER A 149 18.90 16.34 5.03
C SER A 149 18.65 17.44 6.06
N PHE A 150 17.79 17.20 7.07
CA PHE A 150 17.59 18.14 8.19
C PHE A 150 18.84 18.31 9.05
N TYR A 151 19.53 17.22 9.39
CA TYR A 151 20.79 17.29 10.16
C TYR A 151 21.92 17.97 9.39
N MET A 152 21.91 17.89 8.07
CA MET A 152 22.88 18.60 7.21
C MET A 152 22.62 20.10 7.08
N ILE A 153 21.51 20.63 7.60
CA ILE A 153 21.28 22.09 7.65
C ILE A 153 22.14 22.72 8.74
N GLU A 154 22.30 22.04 9.87
CA GLU A 154 23.05 22.52 11.04
C GLU A 154 24.56 22.23 10.92
N ALA A 155 24.93 21.15 10.23
CA ALA A 155 26.32 20.82 9.94
C ALA A 155 26.84 21.65 8.76
N VAL A 156 27.49 22.77 9.07
CA VAL A 156 28.23 23.59 8.10
C VAL A 156 29.20 22.68 7.31
N SER A 157 28.88 22.51 6.02
CA SER A 157 29.78 22.10 4.92
C SER A 157 30.55 20.78 5.00
N LYS A 158 30.20 19.82 5.88
CA LYS A 158 30.79 18.47 5.82
C LYS A 158 29.73 17.37 5.86
N VAL A 159 29.66 16.62 4.76
CA VAL A 159 28.89 15.36 4.62
C VAL A 159 29.30 14.31 5.67
N ASP A 160 30.44 14.50 6.33
CA ASP A 160 31.11 13.52 7.20
C ASP A 160 30.43 13.24 8.55
N VAL A 161 29.37 13.95 8.94
CA VAL A 161 28.72 13.68 10.24
C VAL A 161 27.21 13.70 10.10
N ILE A 162 26.64 12.73 9.39
CA ILE A 162 25.26 12.35 9.67
C ILE A 162 25.26 11.66 11.04
N PRO A 163 24.70 12.28 12.09
CA PRO A 163 24.79 11.74 13.44
C PRO A 163 24.04 10.41 13.52
N LEU A 164 24.58 9.45 14.28
CA LEU A 164 23.96 8.13 14.45
C LEU A 164 22.52 8.21 14.99
N SER A 165 22.23 9.29 15.73
CA SER A 165 20.89 9.62 16.21
C SER A 165 19.86 9.76 15.08
N SER A 166 20.26 10.25 13.90
CA SER A 166 19.36 10.43 12.75
C SER A 166 18.74 9.11 12.27
N VAL A 167 19.43 7.98 12.45
CA VAL A 167 18.96 6.65 12.04
C VAL A 167 17.68 6.26 12.80
N TRP A 168 17.55 6.68 14.07
CA TRP A 168 16.36 6.40 14.88
C TRP A 168 15.14 7.17 14.38
N PHE A 169 15.32 8.40 13.91
CA PHE A 169 14.23 9.21 13.38
C PHE A 169 13.65 8.65 12.06
N THR A 170 14.37 7.75 11.38
CA THR A 170 13.84 6.98 10.22
C THR A 170 12.60 6.15 10.60
N PHE A 171 12.46 5.71 11.86
CA PHE A 171 11.26 5.00 12.33
C PHE A 171 9.99 5.85 12.23
N ILE A 172 10.10 7.18 12.36
CA ILE A 172 8.95 8.08 12.26
C ILE A 172 8.37 8.01 10.84
N LEU A 173 9.22 8.07 9.82
CA LEU A 173 8.77 7.98 8.42
C LEU A 173 8.24 6.59 8.05
N PHE A 174 8.76 5.52 8.67
CA PHE A 174 8.13 4.20 8.57
C PHE A 174 6.73 4.19 9.20
N GLY A 175 6.55 4.82 10.36
CA GLY A 175 5.24 4.99 11.00
C GLY A 175 4.26 5.76 10.12
N VAL A 176 4.68 6.87 9.52
CA VAL A 176 3.88 7.65 8.57
C VAL A 176 3.47 6.79 7.37
N TYR A 177 4.41 6.04 6.79
CA TYR A 177 4.13 5.14 5.67
C TYR A 177 3.13 4.03 6.04
N LEU A 178 3.27 3.41 7.22
CA LEU A 178 2.33 2.41 7.75
C LEU A 178 0.90 2.97 7.84
N ILE A 179 0.76 4.20 8.35
CA ILE A 179 -0.53 4.88 8.47
C ILE A 179 -1.11 5.16 7.08
N ILE A 180 -0.32 5.74 6.16
CA ILE A 180 -0.77 6.02 4.80
C ILE A 180 -1.21 4.75 4.08
N ALA A 181 -0.43 3.67 4.21
CA ALA A 181 -0.75 2.37 3.61
C ALA A 181 -2.03 1.77 4.19
N GLY A 182 -2.19 1.81 5.52
CA GLY A 182 -3.38 1.31 6.19
C GLY A 182 -4.64 2.10 5.81
N VAL A 183 -4.58 3.43 5.89
CA VAL A 183 -5.69 4.33 5.54
C VAL A 183 -6.05 4.19 4.07
N GLY A 184 -5.06 4.22 3.17
CA GLY A 184 -5.26 4.02 1.73
C GLY A 184 -5.98 2.71 1.44
N TYR A 185 -5.52 1.61 2.04
CA TYR A 185 -6.13 0.29 1.88
C TYR A 185 -7.58 0.23 2.37
N ILE A 186 -7.87 0.82 3.53
CA ILE A 186 -9.24 0.85 4.09
C ILE A 186 -10.18 1.67 3.19
N LEU A 187 -9.75 2.86 2.77
CA LEU A 187 -10.55 3.71 1.89
C LEU A 187 -10.80 3.06 0.52
N GLY A 188 -9.83 2.32 0.00
CA GLY A 188 -10.00 1.52 -1.21
C GLY A 188 -11.10 0.47 -1.05
N GLY A 189 -11.08 -0.28 0.05
CA GLY A 189 -12.13 -1.27 0.35
C GLY A 189 -13.52 -0.64 0.54
N GLN A 190 -13.60 0.51 1.22
CA GLN A 190 -14.86 1.23 1.43
C GLN A 190 -15.46 1.78 0.13
N LYS A 191 -14.63 2.33 -0.76
CA LYS A 191 -15.08 2.83 -2.06
C LYS A 191 -15.68 1.73 -2.91
N GLU A 192 -15.03 0.56 -2.95
CA GLU A 192 -15.56 -0.57 -3.71
C GLU A 192 -16.85 -1.11 -3.07
N LYS A 193 -16.91 -1.23 -1.74
CA LYS A 193 -18.15 -1.54 -1.01
C LYS A 193 -19.31 -0.61 -1.39
N MET A 194 -19.05 0.70 -1.45
CA MET A 194 -20.06 1.69 -1.83
C MET A 194 -20.48 1.55 -3.30
N ARG A 195 -19.53 1.31 -4.20
CA ARG A 195 -19.80 1.06 -5.62
C ARG A 195 -20.76 -0.12 -5.80
N LEU A 196 -20.53 -1.19 -5.06
CA LEU A 196 -21.33 -2.41 -5.14
C LEU A 196 -22.73 -2.20 -4.56
N PHE A 197 -22.84 -1.49 -3.44
CA PHE A 197 -24.14 -1.09 -2.89
C PHE A 197 -24.96 -0.24 -3.88
N MET A 198 -24.31 0.70 -4.59
CA MET A 198 -25.00 1.49 -5.62
C MET A 198 -25.44 0.62 -6.80
N LEU A 199 -24.61 -0.32 -7.25
CA LEU A 199 -24.95 -1.24 -8.34
C LEU A 199 -26.13 -2.15 -7.97
N GLU A 200 -26.16 -2.70 -6.75
CA GLU A 200 -27.27 -3.52 -6.24
C GLU A 200 -28.57 -2.70 -6.17
N ARG A 201 -28.51 -1.46 -5.67
CA ARG A 201 -29.67 -0.56 -5.61
C ARG A 201 -30.19 -0.21 -7.00
N SER A 202 -29.30 0.06 -7.95
CA SER A 202 -29.69 0.31 -9.35
C SER A 202 -30.31 -0.92 -10.00
N ALA A 203 -29.80 -2.13 -9.73
CA ALA A 203 -30.38 -3.37 -10.23
C ALA A 203 -31.79 -3.61 -9.69
N GLN A 204 -32.02 -3.39 -8.39
CA GLN A 204 -33.35 -3.51 -7.77
C GLN A 204 -34.35 -2.48 -8.32
N ALA A 205 -33.90 -1.25 -8.61
CA ALA A 205 -34.74 -0.23 -9.24
C ALA A 205 -35.14 -0.63 -10.67
N VAL A 206 -34.25 -1.27 -11.42
CA VAL A 206 -34.55 -1.79 -12.77
C VAL A 206 -35.50 -2.98 -12.71
N GLU A 207 -35.29 -3.93 -11.79
CA GLU A 207 -36.19 -5.08 -11.61
C GLU A 207 -37.60 -4.67 -11.19
N SER A 208 -37.72 -3.74 -10.24
CA SER A 208 -39.02 -3.19 -9.84
C SER A 208 -39.70 -2.38 -10.97
N GLY A 209 -38.91 -1.70 -11.82
CA GLY A 209 -39.42 -1.06 -13.03
C GLY A 209 -39.94 -2.06 -14.07
N LYS A 210 -39.22 -3.18 -14.27
CA LYS A 210 -39.65 -4.27 -15.17
C LYS A 210 -40.91 -4.96 -14.67
N SER A 211 -41.00 -5.30 -13.39
CA SER A 211 -42.20 -5.94 -12.82
C SER A 211 -43.42 -5.03 -12.89
N ARG A 212 -43.24 -3.72 -12.72
CA ARG A 212 -44.32 -2.74 -12.88
C ARG A 212 -44.79 -2.60 -14.33
N ARG A 213 -43.88 -2.70 -15.30
CA ARG A 213 -44.26 -2.77 -16.73
C ARG A 213 -45.02 -4.06 -17.06
N SER A 214 -44.55 -5.22 -16.60
CA SER A 214 -45.25 -6.49 -16.87
C SER A 214 -46.65 -6.53 -16.26
N LEU A 215 -46.86 -5.94 -15.08
CA LEU A 215 -48.18 -5.82 -14.45
C LEU A 215 -49.12 -4.90 -15.25
N ASN A 216 -48.63 -3.81 -15.82
CA ASN A 216 -49.41 -2.94 -16.69
C ASN A 216 -49.78 -3.63 -18.01
N ASP A 217 -48.85 -4.35 -18.63
CA ASP A 217 -49.10 -5.10 -19.88
C ASP A 217 -50.15 -6.22 -19.68
N GLU A 218 -50.14 -6.90 -18.52
CA GLU A 218 -51.17 -7.89 -18.15
C GLU A 218 -52.53 -7.24 -17.83
N GLY A 219 -52.53 -6.03 -17.27
CA GLY A 219 -53.73 -5.25 -16.99
C GLY A 219 -54.42 -4.74 -18.27
N GLU A 220 -53.63 -4.33 -19.27
CA GLU A 220 -54.15 -3.92 -20.58
C GLU A 220 -54.67 -5.09 -21.41
N ARG A 221 -54.06 -6.28 -21.32
CA ARG A 221 -54.57 -7.49 -22.00
C ARG A 221 -55.89 -8.04 -21.45
N LYS A 222 -56.32 -7.62 -20.26
CA LYS A 222 -57.56 -8.05 -19.60
C LYS A 222 -58.74 -7.09 -19.80
N ARG A 223 -58.52 -5.96 -20.50
CA ARG A 223 -59.58 -5.04 -20.93
C ARG A 223 -59.88 -5.25 -22.41
#